data_AF-A0A6J2KLT7-F1
#
_entry.id   AF-A0A6J2KLT7-F1
#
_cell.length_a   1.000
_cell.length_b   1.000
_cell.length_c   1.000
_cell.angle_alpha   90.00
_cell.angle_beta   90.00
_cell.angle_gamma   90.00
#
_symmetry.space_group_name_H-M   'P 1'
#
loop_
_entity.id
_entity.type
_entity.pdbx_description
1 polymer ?
#
loop_
_entity_poly.entity_id
_entity_poly.type
_entity_poly.pdbx_seq_one_letter_code
_entity_poly.pdbx_strand_id
1 'polypeptide(L)'
;MTAENEREIYHKLEAMKEIRNKTITLERLKRSIMTEVRSGDQEGRCLAQYKREMELLQQEKMSHVEELRQIHADINAMETVIKQTEESMTRKLSSASRLHEEYRPLKAEVDLLRRQYLGLERLPDLHEEDGSPITPDRFPRAVPPPPPRGCFPPLASRKPPPPPAAFRQQPPPMKSCLSCHQQIHRNAPICPLCKAKSRSRNPKKPKKK
;
A
#
# COMPACT_ATOMS: atom_id res chain seq x y z
N MET A 1 82.33 57.58 13.09
CA MET A 1 81.17 56.97 12.40
C MET A 1 80.75 57.93 11.30
N THR A 2 80.59 57.47 10.06
CA THR A 2 80.14 58.31 8.94
C THR A 2 78.61 58.32 8.88
N ALA A 3 78.00 59.41 8.42
CA ALA A 3 76.54 59.55 8.32
C ALA A 3 75.89 58.48 7.41
N GLU A 4 76.66 57.87 6.51
CA GLU A 4 76.23 56.76 5.65
C GLU A 4 76.06 55.46 6.43
N ASN A 5 76.97 55.15 7.37
CA ASN A 5 76.85 53.98 8.24
C ASN A 5 75.61 54.07 9.14
N GLU A 6 75.28 55.28 9.61
CA GLU A 6 74.08 55.50 10.43
C GLU A 6 72.80 55.24 9.63
N ARG A 7 72.70 55.76 8.40
CA ARG A 7 71.56 55.47 7.50
C ARG A 7 71.41 53.99 7.21
N GLU A 8 72.52 53.28 6.97
CA GLU A 8 72.49 51.84 6.74
C GLU A 8 72.00 51.06 7.97
N ILE A 9 72.40 51.48 9.17
CA ILE A 9 71.92 50.90 10.44
C ILE A 9 70.40 51.14 10.59
N TYR A 10 69.91 52.35 10.30
CA TYR A 10 68.47 52.65 10.34
C TYR A 10 67.67 51.80 9.34
N HIS A 11 68.17 51.62 8.11
CA HIS A 11 67.52 50.75 7.12
C HIS A 11 67.46 49.28 7.58
N LYS A 12 68.54 48.77 8.18
CA LYS A 12 68.57 47.42 8.75
C LYS A 12 67.56 47.25 9.88
N LEU A 13 67.41 48.26 10.76
CA LEU A 13 66.44 48.24 11.86
C LEU A 13 64.99 48.24 11.35
N GLU A 14 64.65 49.05 10.35
CA GLU A 14 63.30 49.06 9.78
C GLU A 14 63.01 47.75 9.05
N ALA A 15 63.99 47.18 8.33
CA ALA A 15 63.86 45.87 7.69
C ALA A 15 63.60 44.76 8.73
N MET A 16 64.30 44.76 9.87
CA MET A 16 64.06 43.79 10.96
C MET A 16 62.64 43.92 11.56
N LYS A 17 62.16 45.15 11.75
CA LYS A 17 60.80 45.43 12.22
C LYS A 17 59.74 44.93 11.24
N GLU A 18 59.94 45.18 9.94
CA GLU A 18 59.07 44.64 8.89
C GLU A 18 59.07 43.12 8.86
N ILE A 19 60.25 42.49 8.90
CA ILE A 19 60.40 41.03 8.92
C ILE A 19 59.65 40.45 10.12
N ARG A 20 59.79 41.03 11.31
CA ARG A 20 59.06 40.59 12.51
C ARG A 20 57.55 40.64 12.30
N ASN A 21 57.01 41.76 11.80
CA ASN A 21 55.58 41.93 11.58
C ASN A 21 55.04 40.95 10.52
N LYS A 22 55.77 40.78 9.42
CA LYS A 22 55.46 39.81 8.36
C LYS A 22 55.50 38.38 8.89
N THR A 23 56.48 38.04 9.72
CA THR A 23 56.62 36.71 10.34
C THR A 23 55.45 36.38 11.27
N ILE A 24 55.00 37.33 12.10
CA ILE A 24 53.81 37.13 12.96
C ILE A 24 52.56 36.87 12.11
N THR A 25 52.40 37.63 11.03
CA THR A 25 51.26 37.48 10.11
C THR A 25 51.32 36.13 9.39
N LEU A 26 52.51 35.72 8.95
CA LEU A 26 52.76 34.43 8.32
C LEU A 26 52.39 33.27 9.26
N GLU A 27 52.82 33.31 10.53
CA GLU A 27 52.48 32.27 11.50
C GLU A 27 50.98 32.25 11.86
N ARG A 28 50.28 33.39 11.80
CA ARG A 28 48.83 33.42 11.93
C ARG A 28 48.15 32.75 10.73
N LEU A 29 48.56 33.11 9.51
CA LEU A 29 48.02 32.52 8.28
C LEU A 29 48.28 31.02 8.23
N LYS A 30 49.49 30.58 8.56
CA LYS A 30 49.87 29.16 8.64
C LYS A 30 48.96 28.38 9.57
N ARG A 31 48.70 28.89 10.78
CA ARG A 31 47.76 28.25 11.72
C ARG A 31 46.34 28.17 11.16
N SER A 32 45.86 29.24 10.54
CA SER A 32 44.54 29.25 9.90
C SER A 32 44.43 28.20 8.80
N ILE A 33 45.42 28.11 7.90
CA ILE A 33 45.48 27.12 6.82
C ILE A 33 45.44 25.70 7.40
N MET A 34 46.23 25.42 8.43
CA MET A 34 46.25 24.10 9.06
C MET A 34 44.90 23.70 9.67
N THR A 35 44.16 24.65 10.25
CA THR A 35 42.81 24.42 10.77
C THR A 35 41.80 24.15 9.65
N GLU A 36 41.80 24.96 8.60
CA GLU A 36 40.89 24.80 7.46
C GLU A 36 41.10 23.47 6.74
N VAL A 37 42.35 23.06 6.52
CA VAL A 37 42.67 21.76 5.92
C VAL A 37 42.11 20.62 6.78
N ARG A 38 42.31 20.67 8.11
CA ARG A 38 41.77 19.64 9.02
C ARG A 38 40.24 19.62 9.03
N SER A 39 39.59 20.78 8.97
CA SER A 39 38.13 20.88 8.87
C SER A 39 37.63 20.26 7.58
N GLY A 40 38.26 20.59 6.44
CA GLY A 40 37.95 20.01 5.14
C GLY A 40 38.10 18.49 5.11
N ASP A 41 39.17 17.95 5.70
CA ASP A 41 39.36 16.50 5.81
C ASP A 41 38.26 15.83 6.64
N GLN A 42 37.82 16.47 7.74
CA GLN A 42 36.72 15.96 8.56
C GLN A 42 35.38 16.02 7.82
N GLU A 43 35.09 17.12 7.12
CA GLU A 43 33.90 17.26 6.28
C GLU A 43 33.89 16.23 5.15
N GLY A 44 35.04 15.94 4.55
CA GLY A 44 35.20 14.89 3.55
C GLY A 44 34.81 13.50 4.08
N ARG A 45 35.23 13.17 5.31
CA ARG A 45 34.82 11.93 6.00
C ARG A 45 33.31 11.89 6.25
N CYS A 46 32.73 12.97 6.77
CA CYS A 46 31.29 13.07 7.00
C CYS A 46 30.49 12.91 5.70
N LEU A 47 30.92 13.57 4.62
CA LEU A 47 30.29 13.47 3.31
C LEU A 47 30.31 12.05 2.76
N ALA A 48 31.43 11.34 2.91
CA ALA A 48 31.53 9.94 2.51
C ALA A 48 30.57 9.05 3.31
N GLN A 49 30.42 9.29 4.61
CA GLN A 49 29.47 8.57 5.45
C GLN A 49 28.01 8.82 5.00
N TYR A 50 27.63 10.07 4.73
CA TYR A 50 26.27 10.38 4.27
C TYR A 50 25.94 9.77 2.90
N LYS A 51 26.93 9.69 2.00
CA LYS A 51 26.76 9.00 0.71
C LYS A 51 26.52 7.51 0.89
N ARG A 52 27.31 6.85 1.75
CA ARG A 52 27.11 5.43 2.07
C ARG A 52 25.74 5.19 2.71
N GLU A 53 25.33 6.03 3.65
CA GLU A 53 24.01 5.92 4.29
C GLU A 53 22.87 6.04 3.26
N MET A 54 23.01 6.98 2.31
CA MET A 54 22.04 7.13 1.22
C MET A 54 21.95 5.88 0.35
N GLU A 55 23.07 5.22 0.05
CA GLU A 55 23.09 3.97 -0.72
C GLU A 55 22.38 2.83 0.03
N LEU A 56 22.63 2.69 1.34
CA LEU A 56 21.95 1.71 2.18
C LEU A 56 20.43 1.93 2.21
N LEU A 57 19.99 3.19 2.42
CA LEU A 57 18.56 3.52 2.40
C LEU A 57 17.91 3.24 1.04
N GLN A 58 18.64 3.44 -0.06
CA GLN A 58 18.15 3.08 -1.39
C GLN A 58 18.03 1.57 -1.58
N GLN A 59 18.97 0.80 -1.03
CA GLN A 59 18.93 -0.66 -1.03
C GLN A 59 17.75 -1.19 -0.21
N GLU A 60 17.55 -0.69 1.01
CA GLU A 60 16.41 -1.06 1.86
C GLU A 60 15.07 -0.75 1.16
N LYS A 61 14.95 0.42 0.54
CA LYS A 61 13.79 0.79 -0.27
C LYS A 61 13.53 -0.23 -1.39
N MET A 62 14.58 -0.71 -2.08
CA MET A 62 14.42 -1.72 -3.12
C MET A 62 13.99 -3.07 -2.55
N SER A 63 14.54 -3.49 -1.40
CA SER A 63 14.12 -4.70 -0.68
C SER A 63 12.63 -4.65 -0.34
N HIS A 64 12.13 -3.53 0.21
CA HIS A 64 10.71 -3.38 0.50
C HIS A 64 9.82 -3.42 -0.75
N VAL A 65 10.30 -2.94 -1.90
CA VAL A 65 9.56 -3.04 -3.17
C VAL A 65 9.42 -4.51 -3.60
N GLU A 66 10.44 -5.33 -3.36
CA GLU A 66 10.41 -6.77 -3.64
C GLU A 66 9.49 -7.51 -2.68
N GLU A 67 9.52 -7.19 -1.39
CA GLU A 67 8.57 -7.72 -0.39
C GLU A 67 7.12 -7.41 -0.78
N LEU A 68 6.85 -6.16 -1.18
CA LEU A 68 5.52 -5.78 -1.67
C LEU A 68 5.15 -6.60 -2.91
N ARG A 69 6.05 -6.80 -3.87
CA ARG A 69 5.78 -7.63 -5.05
C ARG A 69 5.44 -9.07 -4.68
N GLN A 70 6.13 -9.65 -3.70
CA GLN A 70 5.85 -11.00 -3.21
C GLN A 70 4.45 -11.08 -2.59
N ILE A 71 4.08 -10.12 -1.74
CA ILE A 71 2.74 -10.05 -1.15
C ILE A 71 1.66 -9.99 -2.23
N HIS A 72 1.87 -9.20 -3.30
CA HIS A 72 0.91 -9.16 -4.42
C HIS A 72 0.81 -10.52 -5.14
N ALA A 73 1.92 -11.23 -5.32
CA ALA A 73 1.92 -12.56 -5.92
C ALA A 73 1.14 -13.57 -5.05
N ASP A 74 1.37 -13.53 -3.74
CA ASP A 74 0.71 -14.42 -2.78
C ASP A 74 -0.81 -14.15 -2.71
N ILE A 75 -1.22 -12.87 -2.76
CA ILE A 75 -2.64 -12.49 -2.86
C ILE A 75 -3.27 -13.10 -4.11
N ASN A 76 -2.65 -12.94 -5.28
CA ASN A 76 -3.18 -13.48 -6.52
C ASN A 76 -3.27 -15.02 -6.51
N ALA A 77 -2.29 -15.68 -5.88
CA ALA A 77 -2.31 -17.13 -5.70
C ALA A 77 -3.50 -17.56 -4.82
N MET A 78 -3.72 -16.88 -3.70
CA MET A 78 -4.85 -17.15 -2.80
C MET A 78 -6.20 -16.88 -3.45
N GLU A 79 -6.35 -15.79 -4.21
CA GLU A 79 -7.56 -15.50 -4.99
C GLU A 79 -7.88 -16.62 -5.98
N THR A 80 -6.85 -17.17 -6.62
CA THR A 80 -7.00 -18.30 -7.55
C THR A 80 -7.49 -19.56 -6.82
N VAL A 81 -6.92 -19.89 -5.66
CA VAL A 81 -7.34 -21.04 -4.85
C VAL A 81 -8.78 -20.90 -4.37
N ILE A 82 -9.18 -19.70 -3.92
CA ILE A 82 -10.56 -19.43 -3.50
C ILE A 82 -11.51 -19.68 -4.67
N LYS A 83 -11.24 -19.06 -5.83
CA LYS A 83 -12.08 -19.22 -7.02
C LYS A 83 -12.21 -20.68 -7.45
N GLN A 84 -11.10 -21.42 -7.50
CA GLN A 84 -11.12 -22.86 -7.84
C GLN A 84 -11.94 -23.68 -6.84
N THR A 85 -11.85 -23.36 -5.55
CA THR A 85 -12.58 -24.05 -4.48
C THR A 85 -14.07 -23.76 -4.56
N GLU A 86 -14.45 -22.50 -4.78
CA GLU A 86 -15.84 -22.10 -5.00
C GLU A 86 -16.44 -22.81 -6.22
N GLU A 87 -15.73 -22.82 -7.36
CA GLU A 87 -16.17 -23.54 -8.56
C GLU A 87 -16.32 -25.04 -8.30
N SER A 88 -15.37 -25.66 -7.58
CA SER A 88 -15.48 -27.07 -7.19
C SER A 88 -16.68 -27.32 -6.27
N MET A 89 -16.97 -26.41 -5.34
CA MET A 89 -18.10 -26.52 -4.43
C MET A 89 -19.43 -26.39 -5.19
N THR A 90 -19.53 -25.42 -6.10
CA THR A 90 -20.70 -25.25 -6.97
C THR A 90 -20.94 -26.51 -7.80
N ARG A 91 -19.90 -27.09 -8.42
CA ARG A 91 -20.03 -28.34 -9.18
C ARG A 91 -20.52 -29.51 -8.32
N LYS A 92 -20.02 -29.65 -7.09
CA LYS A 92 -20.46 -30.68 -6.14
C LYS A 92 -21.92 -30.48 -5.74
N LEU A 93 -22.32 -29.23 -5.44
CA LEU A 93 -23.71 -28.90 -5.12
C LEU A 93 -24.64 -29.20 -6.28
N SER A 94 -24.31 -28.77 -7.50
CA SER A 94 -25.11 -29.09 -8.69
C SER A 94 -25.23 -30.59 -8.94
N SER A 95 -24.14 -31.34 -8.74
CA SER A 95 -24.17 -32.81 -8.87
C SER A 95 -25.07 -33.45 -7.81
N ALA A 96 -24.98 -33.01 -6.55
CA ALA A 96 -25.82 -33.49 -5.47
C ALA A 96 -27.30 -33.15 -5.71
N SER A 97 -27.61 -31.95 -6.21
CA SER A 97 -28.98 -31.56 -6.57
C SER A 97 -29.55 -32.45 -7.68
N ARG A 98 -28.76 -32.79 -8.71
CA ARG A 98 -29.20 -33.70 -9.77
C ARG A 98 -29.50 -35.10 -9.23
N LEU A 99 -28.60 -35.65 -8.41
CA LEU A 99 -28.82 -36.94 -7.75
C LEU A 99 -30.05 -36.94 -6.84
N HIS A 100 -30.29 -35.85 -6.11
CA HIS A 100 -31.47 -35.71 -5.27
C HIS A 100 -32.77 -35.66 -6.10
N GLU A 101 -32.74 -35.02 -7.27
CA GLU A 101 -33.88 -34.98 -8.19
C GLU A 101 -34.19 -36.37 -8.75
N GLU A 102 -33.17 -37.20 -9.02
CA GLU A 102 -33.33 -38.60 -9.43
C GLU A 102 -33.78 -39.52 -8.27
N TYR A 103 -33.26 -39.30 -7.06
CA TYR A 103 -33.59 -40.08 -5.86
C TYR A 103 -35.06 -39.94 -5.45
N ARG A 104 -35.61 -38.72 -5.53
CA ARG A 104 -36.94 -38.40 -5.02
C ARG A 104 -38.08 -39.26 -5.62
N PRO A 105 -38.24 -39.38 -6.96
CA PRO A 105 -39.28 -40.21 -7.54
C PRO A 105 -39.05 -41.70 -7.25
N LEU A 106 -37.80 -42.16 -7.29
CA LEU A 106 -37.46 -43.56 -7.02
C LEU A 106 -37.83 -43.96 -5.58
N LYS A 107 -37.54 -43.10 -4.60
CA LYS A 107 -37.97 -43.30 -3.21
C LYS A 107 -39.50 -43.39 -3.11
N ALA A 108 -40.21 -42.51 -3.82
CA ALA A 108 -41.67 -42.50 -3.79
C ALA A 108 -42.28 -43.79 -4.36
N GLU A 109 -41.69 -44.35 -5.44
CA GLU A 109 -42.08 -45.66 -5.97
C GLU A 109 -41.80 -46.80 -4.99
N VAL A 110 -40.60 -46.82 -4.37
CA VAL A 110 -40.26 -47.82 -3.35
C VAL A 110 -41.22 -47.76 -2.16
N ASP A 111 -41.51 -46.56 -1.65
CA ASP A 111 -42.45 -46.35 -0.55
C ASP A 111 -43.87 -46.80 -0.92
N LEU A 112 -44.31 -46.58 -2.17
CA LEU A 112 -45.60 -47.07 -2.68
C LEU A 112 -45.64 -48.61 -2.69
N LEU A 113 -44.61 -49.26 -3.22
CA LEU A 113 -44.51 -50.72 -3.28
C LEU A 113 -44.50 -51.35 -1.88
N ARG A 114 -43.72 -50.78 -0.94
CA ARG A 114 -43.66 -51.23 0.46
C ARG A 114 -45.03 -51.20 1.14
N ARG A 115 -45.79 -50.13 0.93
CA ARG A 115 -47.11 -49.96 1.54
C ARG A 115 -48.16 -50.86 0.89
N GLN A 116 -48.23 -50.88 -0.43
CA GLN A 116 -49.31 -51.58 -1.15
C GLN A 116 -49.19 -53.10 -1.12
N TYR A 117 -47.97 -53.64 -1.26
CA TYR A 117 -47.78 -55.08 -1.42
C TYR A 117 -47.30 -55.78 -0.16
N LEU A 118 -46.66 -55.06 0.78
CA LEU A 118 -46.07 -55.64 1.98
C LEU A 118 -46.66 -55.10 3.29
N GLY A 119 -47.51 -54.06 3.25
CA GLY A 119 -48.07 -53.43 4.44
C GLY A 119 -47.02 -52.76 5.36
N LEU A 120 -45.82 -52.48 4.84
CA LEU A 120 -44.72 -51.89 5.60
C LEU A 120 -44.77 -50.35 5.59
N GLU A 121 -44.21 -49.72 6.63
CA GLU A 121 -44.04 -48.27 6.67
C GLU A 121 -43.04 -47.75 5.63
N ARG A 122 -43.15 -46.44 5.33
CA ARG A 122 -42.23 -45.73 4.44
C ARG A 122 -40.81 -45.75 4.99
N LEU A 123 -39.84 -45.68 4.10
CA LEU A 123 -38.45 -45.45 4.51
C LEU A 123 -38.28 -44.02 5.05
N PRO A 124 -37.38 -43.80 6.02
CA PRO A 124 -36.99 -42.46 6.47
C PRO A 124 -36.52 -41.57 5.30
N ASP A 125 -36.78 -40.26 5.39
CA ASP A 125 -36.21 -39.31 4.44
C ASP A 125 -34.71 -39.09 4.71
N LEU A 126 -33.95 -38.61 3.72
CA LEU A 126 -32.48 -38.49 3.83
C LEU A 126 -32.00 -37.65 5.03
N HIS A 127 -32.81 -36.70 5.51
CA HIS A 127 -32.51 -35.87 6.68
C HIS A 127 -32.97 -36.50 8.02
N GLU A 128 -33.73 -37.60 7.95
CA GLU A 128 -34.23 -38.36 9.11
C GLU A 128 -33.32 -39.57 9.43
N GLU A 129 -32.34 -39.91 8.57
CA GLU A 129 -31.36 -40.96 8.87
C GLU A 129 -30.34 -40.53 9.94
N ASP A 130 -30.06 -41.43 10.89
CA ASP A 130 -29.11 -41.19 11.99
C ASP A 130 -27.69 -40.92 11.45
N GLY A 131 -27.17 -39.72 11.74
CA GLY A 131 -25.84 -39.28 11.29
C GLY A 131 -25.81 -38.61 9.91
N SER A 132 -26.96 -38.34 9.30
CA SER A 132 -27.02 -37.69 7.99
C SER A 132 -26.48 -36.25 7.98
N PRO A 133 -25.53 -35.92 7.08
CA PRO A 133 -25.00 -34.56 6.91
C PRO A 133 -25.92 -33.65 6.06
N ILE A 134 -27.18 -34.05 5.85
CA ILE A 134 -28.14 -33.38 4.97
C ILE A 134 -29.13 -32.62 5.84
N THR A 135 -29.06 -31.29 5.82
CA THR A 135 -30.06 -30.45 6.47
C THR A 135 -31.34 -30.40 5.64
N PRO A 136 -32.53 -30.22 6.27
CA PRO A 136 -33.81 -30.17 5.56
C PRO A 136 -33.88 -29.10 4.45
N ASP A 137 -33.18 -27.98 4.62
CA ASP A 137 -33.10 -26.87 3.66
C ASP A 137 -32.08 -27.07 2.53
N ARG A 138 -31.26 -28.12 2.58
CA ARG A 138 -30.16 -28.32 1.61
C ARG A 138 -30.67 -28.64 0.20
N PHE A 139 -31.84 -29.25 0.12
CA PHE A 139 -32.54 -29.55 -1.12
C PHE A 139 -34.00 -29.10 -0.98
N PRO A 140 -34.30 -27.80 -1.16
CA PRO A 140 -35.66 -27.31 -1.05
C PRO A 140 -36.56 -28.13 -1.98
N ARG A 141 -37.69 -28.63 -1.47
CA ARG A 141 -38.74 -29.16 -2.34
C ARG A 141 -39.08 -28.02 -3.31
N ALA A 142 -39.05 -28.27 -4.62
CA ALA A 142 -39.49 -27.31 -5.61
C ALA A 142 -40.90 -26.83 -5.23
N VAL A 143 -40.97 -25.64 -4.62
CA VAL A 143 -42.23 -25.00 -4.31
C VAL A 143 -42.77 -24.56 -5.67
N PRO A 144 -44.02 -24.92 -6.04
CA PRO A 144 -44.60 -24.43 -7.29
C PRO A 144 -44.49 -22.90 -7.30
N PRO A 145 -44.13 -22.29 -8.46
CA PRO A 145 -44.00 -20.85 -8.55
C PRO A 145 -45.32 -20.21 -8.06
N PRO A 146 -45.25 -19.16 -7.22
CA PRO A 146 -46.46 -18.50 -6.74
C PRO A 146 -47.28 -18.02 -7.95
N PRO A 147 -48.63 -18.11 -7.89
CA PRO A 147 -49.48 -17.66 -9.00
C PRO A 147 -49.19 -16.19 -9.32
N PRO A 148 -49.28 -15.78 -10.59
CA PRO A 148 -48.96 -14.42 -11.01
C PRO A 148 -49.87 -13.46 -10.24
N ARG A 149 -49.29 -12.71 -9.29
CA ARG A 149 -50.00 -11.65 -8.57
C ARG A 149 -50.32 -10.57 -9.59
N GLY A 150 -51.63 -10.32 -9.75
CA GLY A 150 -52.18 -9.33 -10.65
C GLY A 150 -51.55 -7.95 -10.51
N CYS A 151 -51.61 -7.22 -11.62
CA CYS A 151 -51.11 -5.87 -11.84
C CYS A 151 -51.21 -4.95 -10.61
N PHE A 152 -50.05 -4.64 -10.03
CA PHE A 152 -49.86 -3.39 -9.29
C PHE A 152 -49.27 -2.35 -10.26
N PRO A 153 -49.67 -1.06 -10.16
CA PRO A 153 -49.20 -0.02 -11.07
C PRO A 153 -47.67 0.20 -10.94
N PRO A 154 -47.00 0.73 -11.98
CA PRO A 154 -45.55 0.75 -12.04
C PRO A 154 -45.00 1.75 -11.01
N LEU A 155 -44.43 1.22 -9.93
CA LEU A 155 -43.51 1.97 -9.09
C LEU A 155 -42.19 2.14 -9.84
N ALA A 156 -41.91 3.39 -10.17
CA ALA A 156 -40.73 3.91 -10.83
C ALA A 156 -39.43 3.10 -10.57
N SER A 157 -38.85 2.62 -11.67
CA SER A 157 -37.43 2.46 -11.96
C SER A 157 -36.45 2.62 -10.79
N ARG A 158 -36.46 1.67 -9.84
CA ARG A 158 -35.35 1.53 -8.90
C ARG A 158 -34.22 0.81 -9.63
N LYS A 159 -33.17 1.56 -9.98
CA LYS A 159 -31.90 1.02 -10.45
C LYS A 159 -31.42 -0.08 -9.49
N PRO A 160 -30.86 -1.18 -10.00
CA PRO A 160 -30.27 -2.21 -9.14
C PRO A 160 -29.17 -1.58 -8.26
N PRO A 161 -29.04 -2.00 -7.00
CA PRO A 161 -27.91 -1.58 -6.18
C PRO A 161 -26.61 -2.01 -6.86
N PRO A 162 -25.56 -1.16 -6.86
CA PRO A 162 -24.28 -1.53 -7.44
C PRO A 162 -23.70 -2.75 -6.72
N PRO A 163 -22.91 -3.59 -7.42
CA PRO A 163 -22.22 -4.72 -6.78
C PRO A 163 -21.35 -4.21 -5.62
N PRO A 164 -21.12 -5.04 -4.56
CA PRO A 164 -20.25 -4.66 -3.47
C PRO A 164 -18.90 -4.26 -4.06
N ALA A 165 -18.46 -3.05 -3.74
CA ALA A 165 -17.19 -2.53 -4.20
C ALA A 165 -16.10 -3.49 -3.73
N ALA A 166 -15.50 -4.22 -4.68
CA ALA A 166 -14.13 -4.67 -4.53
C ALA A 166 -13.35 -3.49 -3.96
N PHE A 167 -12.49 -3.72 -2.98
CA PHE A 167 -11.54 -2.76 -2.41
C PHE A 167 -10.56 -2.27 -3.50
N ARG A 168 -11.08 -1.60 -4.52
CA ARG A 168 -10.33 -0.76 -5.42
C ARG A 168 -9.92 0.41 -4.56
N GLN A 169 -8.67 0.38 -4.11
CA GLN A 169 -7.99 1.55 -3.61
C GLN A 169 -8.19 2.65 -4.66
N GLN A 170 -9.15 3.54 -4.42
CA GLN A 170 -9.30 4.71 -5.28
C GLN A 170 -7.96 5.44 -5.22
N PRO A 171 -7.35 5.74 -6.38
CA PRO A 171 -6.10 6.48 -6.38
C PRO A 171 -6.30 7.75 -5.53
N PRO A 172 -5.38 8.03 -4.60
CA PRO A 172 -5.56 9.10 -3.62
C PRO A 172 -5.81 10.42 -4.35
N PRO A 173 -6.69 11.29 -3.82
CA PRO A 173 -7.05 12.52 -4.50
C PRO A 173 -5.81 13.36 -4.74
N MET A 174 -5.59 13.76 -5.99
CA MET A 174 -4.44 14.56 -6.43
C MET A 174 -4.81 16.05 -6.57
N LYS A 175 -3.82 16.94 -6.50
CA LYS A 175 -3.91 18.36 -6.85
C LYS A 175 -2.78 18.72 -7.83
N SER A 176 -2.96 19.73 -8.67
CA SER A 176 -1.88 20.24 -9.52
C SER A 176 -1.00 21.23 -8.75
N CYS A 177 0.32 21.13 -8.92
CA CYS A 177 1.27 22.11 -8.41
C CYS A 177 1.05 23.48 -9.08
N LEU A 178 1.06 24.58 -8.33
CA LEU A 178 0.88 25.94 -8.88
C LEU A 178 2.09 26.45 -9.69
N SER A 179 3.26 25.81 -9.58
CA SER A 179 4.47 26.24 -10.27
C SER A 179 4.76 25.40 -11.51
N CYS A 180 4.69 24.07 -11.41
CA CYS A 180 5.00 23.16 -12.52
C CYS A 180 3.79 22.41 -13.07
N HIS A 181 2.58 22.65 -12.53
CA HIS A 181 1.31 22.04 -12.97
C HIS A 181 1.20 20.51 -12.85
N GLN A 182 2.26 19.82 -12.39
CA GLN A 182 2.23 18.38 -12.20
C GLN A 182 1.33 17.92 -11.06
N GLN A 183 0.74 16.74 -11.23
CA GLN A 183 -0.12 16.11 -10.23
C GLN A 183 0.69 15.69 -9.00
N ILE A 184 0.30 16.20 -7.83
CA ILE A 184 0.90 15.89 -6.53
C ILE A 184 -0.19 15.48 -5.54
N HIS A 185 0.17 14.78 -4.47
CA HIS A 185 -0.79 14.39 -3.43
C HIS A 185 -1.52 15.61 -2.84
N ARG A 186 -2.84 15.54 -2.62
CA ARG A 186 -3.66 16.70 -2.18
C ARG A 186 -3.16 17.38 -0.90
N ASN A 187 -2.57 16.62 0.02
CA ASN A 187 -2.01 17.14 1.28
C ASN A 187 -0.49 17.42 1.24
N ALA A 188 0.17 17.30 0.09
CA ALA A 188 1.61 17.59 0.00
C ALA A 188 1.90 19.08 0.28
N PRO A 189 2.77 19.41 1.26
CA PRO A 189 3.11 20.80 1.60
C PRO A 189 4.09 21.45 0.59
N ILE A 190 4.85 20.62 -0.14
CA ILE A 190 5.87 21.03 -1.12
C ILE A 190 5.76 20.10 -2.34
N CYS A 191 5.92 20.64 -3.55
CA CYS A 191 6.00 19.82 -4.76
C CYS A 191 7.29 18.98 -4.76
N PRO A 192 7.24 17.64 -4.94
CA PRO A 192 8.44 16.81 -4.92
C PRO A 192 9.37 17.09 -6.11
N LEU A 193 8.81 17.55 -7.24
CA LEU A 193 9.52 17.81 -8.50
C LEU A 193 10.22 19.17 -8.51
N CYS A 194 9.52 20.27 -8.21
CA CYS A 194 10.07 21.62 -8.32
C CYS A 194 10.34 22.31 -6.97
N LYS A 195 10.06 21.64 -5.84
CA LYS A 195 10.24 22.16 -4.48
C LYS A 195 9.45 23.44 -4.13
N ALA A 196 8.51 23.87 -4.97
CA ALA A 196 7.64 24.99 -4.66
C ALA A 196 6.63 24.65 -3.54
N LYS A 197 6.39 25.61 -2.63
CA LYS A 197 5.39 25.48 -1.56
C LYS A 197 3.98 25.37 -2.15
N SER A 198 3.23 24.36 -1.71
CA SER A 198 1.85 24.16 -2.12
C SER A 198 0.90 24.69 -1.04
N ARG A 199 0.08 25.68 -1.38
CA ARG A 199 -0.95 26.22 -0.47
C ARG A 199 -2.25 25.43 -0.65
N SER A 200 -2.89 25.03 0.46
CA SER A 200 -4.23 24.43 0.42
C SER A 200 -5.24 25.45 -0.07
N ARG A 201 -6.17 25.05 -0.95
CA ARG A 201 -7.30 25.91 -1.39
C ARG A 201 -8.31 26.18 -0.28
N ASN A 202 -8.29 25.42 0.82
CA ASN A 202 -9.22 25.60 1.95
C ASN A 202 -8.44 25.78 3.26
N PRO A 203 -7.94 27.00 3.58
CA PRO A 203 -7.25 27.26 4.83
C PRO A 203 -8.23 27.16 6.02
N LYS A 204 -7.86 26.39 7.05
CA LYS A 204 -8.62 26.38 8.32
C LYS A 204 -8.59 27.79 8.92
N LYS A 205 -9.76 28.32 9.29
CA LYS A 205 -9.87 29.65 9.90
C LYS A 205 -8.99 29.73 11.16
N PRO A 206 -8.24 30.81 11.38
CA PRO A 206 -7.45 30.98 12.60
C PRO A 206 -8.39 31.02 13.81
N LYS A 207 -8.06 30.27 14.86
CA LYS A 207 -8.75 30.38 16.16
C LYS A 207 -8.49 31.78 16.72
N LYS A 208 -9.55 32.56 16.98
CA LYS A 208 -9.43 33.82 17.73
C LYS A 208 -8.89 33.48 19.13
N LYS A 209 -7.83 34.20 19.53
CA LYS A 209 -7.32 34.20 20.91
C LYS A 209 -8.29 34.97 21.80
#